data_AF-A0A5U8XJZ0-F1
#
_entry.id   AF-A0A5U8XJZ0-F1
#
_cell.length_a   1.000
_cell.length_b   1.000
_cell.length_c   1.000
_cell.angle_alpha   90.00
_cell.angle_beta   90.00
_cell.angle_gamma   90.00
#
_symmetry.space_group_name_H-M   'P 1'
#
loop_
_entity.id
_entity.type
_entity.pdbx_description
1 polymer ?
#
loop_
_entity_poly.entity_id
_entity_poly.type
_entity_poly.pdbx_seq_one_letter_code
_entity_poly.pdbx_strand_id
1 'polypeptide(L)'
;MEQADVAVLYTDGSHFPDPHGSGAGIFAYTIDKLDEGFAEGYSFPGIPEAITSEGFKPMTVSDPKPLLPEGRVKFYEAVIPVRPSSAQVGELVAFIAAFDVTPFKAKKYIIYADSNYMINTVTDWIWGWERKGWMRADGTPCANLDLLKRMITILRAIKEQGITLIVRKIKAHNGHFGNEAADKLAKQGAAASALTNEHNFTPFWREIYNEAPEDEETPEVFQKPELPGGGMDITSLPSIMSHKWHYLLSDEEIPSMTLANGERWEYVLSGHHAKDKNDLVLVGKFLPDAMFSVTMHREAPRNLKFIVDEHARRAWEGVPMLKQYRAVTMINGDYLKRKKFVEAAKDGLPVDQMTFKSDGNAWMFEDTCISYMLRPALLSYRALEIRDELAQMLKDVVEGHSSVVFNDITDKFFDEEHKPRKDYYRNVDRSIKIAVNYPGSDKPIDVILSRSIDIPSRTELNRIYEPGGRFGIATWRRDTHLTVYALVYLGKDAHGLWMGYYSAKRILTLEQI
;
A
#
# COMPACT_ATOMS: atom_id res chain seq x y z
N MET A 1 -4.53 37.61 8.89
CA MET A 1 -5.51 36.56 9.22
C MET A 1 -6.73 36.81 8.38
N GLU A 2 -7.13 35.80 7.63
CA GLU A 2 -8.32 35.84 6.78
C GLU A 2 -9.59 35.80 7.64
N GLN A 3 -10.69 36.37 7.14
CA GLN A 3 -11.93 36.51 7.91
C GLN A 3 -13.05 35.69 7.26
N ALA A 4 -13.54 34.69 7.98
CA ALA A 4 -14.58 33.77 7.57
C ALA A 4 -15.88 33.96 8.35
N ASP A 5 -17.00 33.47 7.80
CA ASP A 5 -18.27 33.44 8.54
C ASP A 5 -18.31 32.27 9.51
N VAL A 6 -17.86 31.08 9.06
CA VAL A 6 -17.82 29.86 9.86
C VAL A 6 -16.46 29.19 9.75
N ALA A 7 -15.93 28.71 10.86
CA ALA A 7 -14.83 27.75 10.90
C ALA A 7 -15.32 26.45 11.53
N VAL A 8 -15.14 25.34 10.84
CA VAL A 8 -15.37 24.00 11.36
C VAL A 8 -14.01 23.34 11.59
N LEU A 9 -13.78 22.86 12.80
CA LEU A 9 -12.52 22.25 13.20
C LEU A 9 -12.77 20.87 13.79
N TYR A 10 -11.87 19.95 13.51
CA TYR A 10 -11.76 18.64 14.11
C TYR A 10 -10.43 18.60 14.84
N THR A 11 -10.45 18.20 16.10
CA THR A 11 -9.27 18.22 16.99
C THR A 11 -9.06 16.86 17.62
N ASP A 12 -7.79 16.46 17.76
CA ASP A 12 -7.40 15.23 18.45
C ASP A 12 -6.04 15.38 19.15
N GLY A 13 -5.78 14.54 20.15
CA GLY A 13 -4.52 14.43 20.88
C GLY A 13 -3.99 12.99 20.91
N SER A 14 -2.69 12.82 20.63
CA SER A 14 -2.04 11.51 20.59
C SER A 14 -0.85 11.42 21.53
N HIS A 15 -0.56 10.20 22.01
CA HIS A 15 0.58 9.90 22.87
C HIS A 15 1.19 8.54 22.52
N PHE A 16 2.52 8.51 22.39
CA PHE A 16 3.29 7.29 22.20
C PHE A 16 4.09 6.99 23.48
N PRO A 17 3.98 5.77 24.04
CA PRO A 17 4.77 5.39 25.20
C PRO A 17 6.25 5.14 24.84
N ASP A 18 6.54 4.67 23.62
CA ASP A 18 7.89 4.44 23.11
C ASP A 18 7.95 4.55 21.56
N PRO A 19 8.79 5.43 20.97
CA PRO A 19 9.54 6.50 21.65
C PRO A 19 8.58 7.52 22.27
N HIS A 20 8.93 7.99 23.47
CA HIS A 20 8.03 8.78 24.31
C HIS A 20 7.70 10.14 23.66
N GLY A 21 6.47 10.32 23.20
CA GLY A 21 6.05 11.50 22.42
C GLY A 21 4.59 11.85 22.65
N SER A 22 4.23 13.12 22.47
CA SER A 22 2.83 13.55 22.48
C SER A 22 2.61 14.61 21.42
N GLY A 23 1.38 14.68 20.91
CA GLY A 23 1.05 15.60 19.82
C GLY A 23 -0.42 15.93 19.78
N ALA A 24 -0.73 16.98 19.05
CA ALA A 24 -2.09 17.41 18.77
C ALA A 24 -2.24 17.68 17.27
N GLY A 25 -3.44 17.46 16.77
CA GLY A 25 -3.78 17.60 15.37
C GLY A 25 -5.05 18.42 15.20
N ILE A 26 -5.08 19.25 14.16
CA ILE A 26 -6.28 20.00 13.77
C ILE A 26 -6.49 19.84 12.27
N PHE A 27 -7.65 19.36 11.87
CA PHE A 27 -8.15 19.50 10.51
C PHE A 27 -9.30 20.51 10.53
N ALA A 28 -9.25 21.53 9.69
CA ALA A 28 -10.23 22.59 9.68
C ALA A 28 -10.64 22.97 8.26
N TYR A 29 -11.83 23.55 8.15
CA TYR A 29 -12.21 24.32 6.98
C TYR A 29 -12.98 25.56 7.37
N THR A 30 -12.81 26.62 6.59
CA THR A 30 -13.53 27.88 6.75
C THR A 30 -14.47 28.09 5.60
N ILE A 31 -15.62 28.72 5.87
CA ILE A 31 -16.61 29.08 4.87
C ILE A 31 -16.72 30.60 4.82
N ASP A 32 -16.52 31.13 3.63
CA ASP A 32 -16.70 32.54 3.33
C ASP A 32 -18.06 32.77 2.65
N LYS A 33 -18.74 33.86 3.03
CA LYS A 33 -20.04 34.26 2.48
C LYS A 33 -21.09 33.15 2.69
N LEU A 34 -21.36 32.78 3.93
CA LEU A 34 -22.39 31.77 4.24
C LEU A 34 -23.76 32.22 3.70
N ASP A 35 -24.43 31.36 2.94
CA ASP A 35 -25.81 31.57 2.44
C ASP A 35 -26.73 30.39 2.81
N GLU A 36 -28.04 30.56 2.58
CA GLU A 36 -29.06 29.56 2.92
C GLU A 36 -28.85 28.23 2.19
N GLY A 37 -28.27 28.26 0.98
CA GLY A 37 -27.99 27.06 0.17
C GLY A 37 -26.86 26.19 0.73
N PHE A 38 -25.94 26.76 1.52
CA PHE A 38 -24.82 26.01 2.10
C PHE A 38 -25.26 24.95 3.13
N ALA A 39 -26.48 25.06 3.68
CA ALA A 39 -27.00 24.10 4.65
C ALA A 39 -27.23 22.70 4.07
N GLU A 40 -27.52 22.61 2.76
CA GLU A 40 -27.75 21.35 2.04
C GLU A 40 -26.45 20.56 1.78
N GLY A 41 -25.32 21.26 1.79
CA GLY A 41 -23.98 20.71 1.69
C GLY A 41 -23.45 20.57 0.26
N TYR A 42 -22.14 20.54 0.14
CA TYR A 42 -21.41 20.41 -1.14
C TYR A 42 -20.50 19.18 -1.13
N SER A 43 -20.30 18.58 -2.30
CA SER A 43 -19.28 17.57 -2.52
C SER A 43 -17.94 18.23 -2.84
N PHE A 44 -16.83 17.57 -2.50
CA PHE A 44 -15.48 18.01 -2.85
C PHE A 44 -14.60 16.80 -3.21
N PRO A 45 -13.78 16.88 -4.27
CA PRO A 45 -12.93 15.77 -4.68
C PRO A 45 -12.03 15.28 -3.55
N GLY A 46 -12.00 13.96 -3.33
CA GLY A 46 -11.20 13.34 -2.27
C GLY A 46 -11.83 13.37 -0.86
N ILE A 47 -12.96 14.04 -0.66
CA ILE A 47 -13.70 14.04 0.62
C ILE A 47 -14.98 13.19 0.47
N PRO A 48 -15.14 12.09 1.25
CA PRO A 48 -16.28 11.18 1.09
C PRO A 48 -17.58 11.68 1.75
N GLU A 49 -17.53 12.78 2.49
CA GLU A 49 -18.65 13.39 3.21
C GLU A 49 -18.94 14.80 2.64
N ALA A 50 -20.20 15.23 2.71
CA ALA A 50 -20.63 16.55 2.28
C ALA A 50 -20.08 17.61 3.23
N ILE A 51 -19.52 18.68 2.69
CA ILE A 51 -19.09 19.86 3.44
C ILE A 51 -20.32 20.70 3.75
N THR A 52 -20.55 21.03 5.02
CA THR A 52 -21.66 21.89 5.44
C THR A 52 -21.18 22.94 6.43
N SER A 53 -22.00 23.95 6.70
CA SER A 53 -21.72 24.93 7.75
C SER A 53 -21.77 24.38 9.17
N GLU A 54 -22.11 23.09 9.32
CA GLU A 54 -22.29 22.42 10.59
C GLU A 54 -21.30 21.29 10.82
N GLY A 55 -20.42 20.97 9.87
CA GLY A 55 -19.61 19.75 9.90
C GLY A 55 -19.77 18.91 8.63
N PHE A 56 -18.87 17.94 8.45
CA PHE A 56 -19.05 16.89 7.46
C PHE A 56 -20.31 16.08 7.74
N LYS A 57 -21.07 15.76 6.69
CA LYS A 57 -22.25 14.89 6.76
C LYS A 57 -22.13 13.73 5.77
N PRO A 58 -22.59 12.52 6.12
CA PRO A 58 -22.61 11.41 5.18
C PRO A 58 -23.37 11.75 3.90
N MET A 59 -22.80 11.36 2.75
CA MET A 59 -23.47 11.43 1.44
C MET A 59 -23.99 10.04 1.06
N THR A 60 -25.11 10.00 0.35
CA THR A 60 -25.65 8.76 -0.22
C THR A 60 -25.73 8.88 -1.73
N VAL A 61 -25.69 7.74 -2.43
CA VAL A 61 -25.81 7.70 -3.90
C VAL A 61 -27.14 8.29 -4.38
N SER A 62 -28.18 8.22 -3.56
CA SER A 62 -29.51 8.79 -3.83
C SER A 62 -29.61 10.30 -3.60
N ASP A 63 -28.60 10.93 -3.01
CA ASP A 63 -28.58 12.37 -2.67
C ASP A 63 -27.21 12.97 -3.03
N PRO A 64 -26.89 13.08 -4.34
CA PRO A 64 -25.65 13.67 -4.79
C PRO A 64 -25.64 15.17 -4.46
N LYS A 65 -24.56 15.63 -3.80
CA LYS A 65 -24.38 17.05 -3.49
C LYS A 65 -23.68 17.79 -4.63
N PRO A 66 -24.09 19.04 -4.92
CA PRO A 66 -23.41 19.85 -5.93
C PRO A 66 -21.93 20.02 -5.58
N LEU A 67 -21.09 20.16 -6.61
CA LEU A 67 -19.66 20.42 -6.41
C LEU A 67 -19.48 21.75 -5.67
N LEU A 68 -18.55 21.79 -4.73
CA LEU A 68 -18.24 23.00 -4.01
C LEU A 68 -17.74 24.10 -4.96
N PRO A 69 -18.37 25.30 -4.97
CA PRO A 69 -17.88 26.40 -5.78
C PRO A 69 -16.52 26.89 -5.29
N GLU A 70 -15.67 27.27 -6.24
CA GLU A 70 -14.32 27.76 -5.98
C GLU A 70 -14.32 28.97 -5.03
N GLY A 71 -13.30 29.04 -4.17
CA GLY A 71 -13.09 30.15 -3.24
C GLY A 71 -14.12 30.29 -2.12
N ARG A 72 -15.08 29.36 -1.97
CA ARG A 72 -16.06 29.39 -0.85
C ARG A 72 -15.58 28.70 0.41
N VAL A 73 -14.71 27.69 0.26
CA VAL A 73 -14.14 26.96 1.38
C VAL A 73 -12.63 26.88 1.24
N LYS A 74 -11.95 27.06 2.35
CA LYS A 74 -10.50 26.80 2.48
C LYS A 74 -10.28 25.75 3.53
N PHE A 75 -9.37 24.81 3.28
CA PHE A 75 -9.03 23.80 4.27
C PHE A 75 -7.66 24.08 4.89
N TYR A 76 -7.51 23.67 6.14
CA TYR A 76 -6.30 23.89 6.91
C TYR A 76 -5.97 22.64 7.72
N GLU A 77 -4.67 22.36 7.83
CA GLU A 77 -4.13 21.35 8.73
C GLU A 77 -3.18 22.01 9.72
N ALA A 78 -3.19 21.53 10.95
CA ALA A 78 -2.17 21.84 11.94
C ALA A 78 -1.58 20.55 12.52
N VAL A 79 -0.25 20.46 12.47
CA VAL A 79 0.52 19.48 13.25
C VAL A 79 1.15 20.19 14.42
N ILE A 80 0.95 19.67 15.63
CA ILE A 80 1.37 20.35 16.85
C ILE A 80 2.16 19.38 17.73
N PRO A 81 3.50 19.46 17.75
CA PRO A 81 4.30 18.74 18.72
C PRO A 81 3.97 19.22 20.14
N VAL A 82 3.76 18.26 21.05
CA VAL A 82 3.38 18.54 22.44
C VAL A 82 4.43 17.92 23.35
N ARG A 83 4.87 18.65 24.38
CA ARG A 83 5.79 18.08 25.38
C ARG A 83 5.27 16.70 25.81
N PRO A 84 6.11 15.66 25.77
CA PRO A 84 5.66 14.31 26.03
C PRO A 84 4.95 14.22 27.38
N SER A 85 3.67 13.84 27.36
CA SER A 85 2.79 13.87 28.52
C SER A 85 1.66 12.86 28.36
N SER A 86 0.51 13.26 27.82
CA SER A 86 -0.62 12.38 27.56
C SER A 86 -1.46 12.86 26.38
N ALA A 87 -2.26 11.95 25.82
CA ALA A 87 -3.23 12.28 24.77
C ALA A 87 -4.17 13.41 25.22
N GLN A 88 -4.61 13.40 26.48
CA GLN A 88 -5.48 14.45 27.05
C GLN A 88 -4.83 15.84 27.03
N VAL A 89 -3.50 15.93 27.19
CA VAL A 89 -2.79 17.21 27.05
C VAL A 89 -2.80 17.67 25.60
N GLY A 90 -2.59 16.75 24.65
CA GLY A 90 -2.72 17.02 23.22
C GLY A 90 -4.07 17.63 22.87
N GLU A 91 -5.16 17.06 23.39
CA GLU A 91 -6.52 17.58 23.19
C GLU A 91 -6.70 19.03 23.65
N LEU A 92 -6.20 19.37 24.84
CA LEU A 92 -6.25 20.76 25.32
C LEU A 92 -5.42 21.70 24.45
N VAL A 93 -4.28 21.23 23.96
CA VAL A 93 -3.40 22.01 23.09
C VAL A 93 -4.03 22.23 21.72
N ALA A 94 -4.69 21.24 21.13
CA ALA A 94 -5.44 21.42 19.88
C ALA A 94 -6.51 22.50 20.04
N PHE A 95 -7.27 22.48 21.15
CA PHE A 95 -8.25 23.53 21.43
C PHE A 95 -7.60 24.91 21.55
N ILE A 96 -6.49 25.04 22.27
CA ILE A 96 -5.78 26.32 22.40
C ILE A 96 -5.28 26.81 21.04
N ALA A 97 -4.66 25.94 20.25
CA ALA A 97 -4.09 26.29 18.95
C ALA A 97 -5.14 26.70 17.91
N ALA A 98 -6.39 26.23 18.04
CA ALA A 98 -7.52 26.69 17.23
C ALA A 98 -7.78 28.20 17.33
N PHE A 99 -7.30 28.87 18.39
CA PHE A 99 -7.54 30.30 18.64
C PHE A 99 -6.26 31.12 18.81
N ASP A 100 -5.21 30.58 19.44
CA ASP A 100 -4.00 31.35 19.77
C ASP A 100 -3.15 31.68 18.53
N VAL A 101 -2.98 30.71 17.62
CA VAL A 101 -2.05 30.82 16.48
C VAL A 101 -2.68 30.16 15.26
N THR A 102 -3.82 30.67 14.77
CA THR A 102 -4.52 30.16 13.58
C THR A 102 -4.39 31.12 12.40
N PRO A 103 -4.35 30.65 11.13
CA PRO A 103 -4.27 31.51 9.95
C PRO A 103 -5.57 32.30 9.67
N PHE A 104 -6.70 31.92 10.28
CA PHE A 104 -8.02 32.48 10.03
C PHE A 104 -8.73 32.97 11.30
N LYS A 105 -9.72 33.84 11.13
CA LYS A 105 -10.69 34.23 12.16
C LYS A 105 -12.11 34.01 11.64
N ALA A 106 -13.00 33.49 12.48
CA ALA A 106 -14.40 33.29 12.11
C ALA A 106 -15.38 33.94 13.10
N LYS A 107 -16.61 34.22 12.65
CA LYS A 107 -17.70 34.66 13.55
C LYS A 107 -18.30 33.50 14.34
N LYS A 108 -18.29 32.30 13.75
CA LYS A 108 -18.78 31.06 14.35
C LYS A 108 -17.72 29.96 14.23
N TYR A 109 -17.42 29.31 15.35
CA TYR A 109 -16.55 28.14 15.42
C TYR A 109 -17.36 26.92 15.83
N ILE A 110 -17.21 25.82 15.09
CA ILE A 110 -17.73 24.51 15.44
C ILE A 110 -16.55 23.58 15.61
N ILE A 111 -16.28 23.15 16.84
CA ILE A 111 -15.19 22.25 17.17
C ILE A 111 -15.74 20.86 17.45
N TYR A 112 -15.31 19.89 16.67
CA TYR A 112 -15.55 18.48 16.87
C TYR A 112 -14.35 17.83 17.57
N ALA A 113 -14.63 17.09 18.64
CA ALA A 113 -13.64 16.28 19.33
C ALA A 113 -14.28 15.00 19.87
N ASP A 114 -13.51 13.95 20.05
CA ASP A 114 -13.96 12.72 20.68
C ASP A 114 -13.59 12.63 22.18
N SER A 115 -12.69 13.50 22.63
CA SER A 115 -12.29 13.64 24.03
C SER A 115 -13.35 14.29 24.91
N ASN A 116 -14.05 13.46 25.69
CA ASN A 116 -14.92 13.93 26.78
C ASN A 116 -14.19 14.86 27.75
N TYR A 117 -12.89 14.64 27.97
CA TYR A 117 -12.10 15.44 28.88
C TYR A 117 -12.00 16.89 28.41
N MET A 118 -11.65 17.11 27.13
CA MET A 118 -11.57 18.45 26.55
C MET A 118 -12.95 19.09 26.49
N ILE A 119 -13.96 18.37 26.00
CA ILE A 119 -15.34 18.88 25.88
C ILE A 119 -15.86 19.35 27.25
N ASN A 120 -15.85 18.48 28.25
CA ASN A 120 -16.36 18.82 29.58
C ASN A 120 -15.54 19.95 30.23
N THR A 121 -14.23 19.99 29.98
CA THR A 121 -13.37 21.09 30.43
C THR A 121 -13.89 22.42 29.87
N VAL A 122 -14.09 22.51 28.55
CA VAL A 122 -14.56 23.74 27.89
C VAL A 122 -15.98 24.12 28.29
N THR A 123 -16.89 23.15 28.37
CA THR A 123 -18.32 23.43 28.55
C THR A 123 -18.73 23.66 30.00
N ASP A 124 -18.03 23.07 30.98
CA ASP A 124 -18.47 23.08 32.38
C ASP A 124 -17.31 23.25 33.37
N TRP A 125 -16.37 22.31 33.39
CA TRP A 125 -15.46 22.15 34.52
C TRP A 125 -14.52 23.34 34.74
N ILE A 126 -14.03 23.97 33.67
CA ILE A 126 -13.04 25.06 33.77
C ILE A 126 -13.58 26.26 34.57
N TRP A 127 -14.87 26.57 34.44
CA TRP A 127 -15.53 27.65 35.17
C TRP A 127 -15.69 27.32 36.65
N GLY A 128 -15.97 26.04 36.96
CA GLY A 128 -16.03 25.56 38.33
C GLY A 128 -14.67 25.55 39.01
N TRP A 129 -13.64 25.08 38.31
CA TRP A 129 -12.27 25.05 38.81
C TRP A 129 -11.73 26.45 39.06
N GLU A 130 -11.95 27.42 38.16
CA GLU A 130 -11.53 28.81 38.37
C GLU A 130 -12.14 29.39 39.65
N ARG A 131 -13.46 29.23 39.86
CA ARG A 131 -14.15 29.71 41.07
C ARG A 131 -13.62 29.07 42.36
N LYS A 132 -13.11 27.84 42.28
CA LYS A 132 -12.56 27.08 43.41
C LYS A 132 -11.04 27.26 43.55
N GLY A 133 -10.44 28.27 42.92
CA GLY A 133 -9.00 28.51 43.01
C GLY A 133 -8.17 27.41 42.34
N TRP A 134 -8.69 26.79 41.29
CA TRP A 134 -8.08 25.70 40.51
C TRP A 134 -7.93 24.39 41.29
N MET A 135 -8.89 24.10 42.16
CA MET A 135 -8.98 22.87 42.94
C MET A 135 -10.09 21.94 42.43
N ARG A 136 -9.81 20.64 42.39
CA ARG A 136 -10.77 19.57 42.09
C ARG A 136 -11.68 19.32 43.31
N ALA A 137 -12.74 18.54 43.09
CA ALA A 137 -13.71 18.21 44.14
C ALA A 137 -13.10 17.41 45.31
N ASP A 138 -12.04 16.65 45.03
CA ASP A 138 -11.28 15.87 46.02
C ASP A 138 -10.24 16.70 46.80
N GLY A 139 -10.17 18.02 46.57
CA GLY A 139 -9.22 18.90 47.23
C GLY A 139 -7.81 18.88 46.63
N THR A 140 -7.60 18.24 45.48
CA THR A 140 -6.31 18.26 44.77
C THR A 140 -6.23 19.41 43.75
N PRO A 141 -5.03 19.97 43.46
CA PRO A 141 -4.87 20.96 42.39
C PRO A 141 -5.20 20.39 41.01
N CYS A 142 -5.75 21.22 40.13
CA CYS A 142 -5.96 20.84 38.73
C CYS A 142 -4.61 20.65 38.01
N ALA A 143 -4.44 19.50 37.33
CA ALA A 143 -3.31 19.28 36.44
C ALA A 143 -3.34 20.23 35.23
N ASN A 144 -2.16 20.52 34.65
CA ASN A 144 -2.00 21.37 33.46
C ASN A 144 -2.61 22.77 33.61
N LEU A 145 -2.44 23.37 34.78
CA LEU A 145 -3.03 24.65 35.15
C LEU A 145 -2.70 25.79 34.18
N ASP A 146 -1.50 25.78 33.60
CA ASP A 146 -1.07 26.72 32.58
C ASP A 146 -1.94 26.65 31.31
N LEU A 147 -2.23 25.44 30.82
CA LEU A 147 -3.12 25.23 29.68
C LEU A 147 -4.56 25.65 30.01
N LEU A 148 -5.06 25.28 31.20
CA LEU A 148 -6.39 25.67 31.64
C LEU A 148 -6.53 27.21 31.76
N LYS A 149 -5.52 27.91 32.26
CA LYS A 149 -5.51 29.38 32.31
C LYS A 149 -5.51 30.01 30.92
N ARG A 150 -4.81 29.42 29.95
CA ARG A 150 -4.90 29.85 28.53
C ARG A 150 -6.29 29.64 27.97
N MET A 151 -6.85 28.44 28.12
CA MET A 151 -8.19 28.11 27.64
C MET A 151 -9.26 29.05 28.19
N ILE A 152 -9.26 29.34 29.49
CA ILE A 152 -10.27 30.25 30.05
C ILE A 152 -10.11 31.68 29.54
N THR A 153 -8.88 32.13 29.27
CA THR A 153 -8.61 33.43 28.64
C THR A 153 -9.19 33.48 27.23
N ILE A 154 -8.98 32.43 26.44
CA ILE A 154 -9.57 32.28 25.09
C ILE A 154 -11.10 32.31 25.16
N LEU A 155 -11.71 31.53 26.07
CA LEU A 155 -13.16 31.45 26.20
C LEU A 155 -13.79 32.80 26.59
N ARG A 156 -13.14 33.58 27.44
CA ARG A 156 -13.59 34.94 27.77
C ARG A 156 -13.46 35.87 26.57
N ALA A 157 -12.34 35.82 25.85
CA ALA A 157 -12.13 36.62 24.64
C ALA A 157 -13.17 36.31 23.55
N ILE A 158 -13.51 35.02 23.34
CA ILE A 158 -14.58 34.58 22.43
C ILE A 158 -15.91 35.22 22.82
N LYS A 159 -16.26 35.17 24.12
CA LYS A 159 -17.50 35.76 24.64
C LYS A 159 -17.53 37.28 24.47
N GLU A 160 -16.44 37.97 24.80
CA GLU A 160 -16.31 39.43 24.70
C GLU A 160 -16.40 39.91 23.25
N GLN A 161 -15.84 39.15 22.30
CA GLN A 161 -15.88 39.45 20.87
C GLN A 161 -17.20 39.05 20.20
N GLY A 162 -18.14 38.44 20.95
CA GLY A 162 -19.41 37.98 20.40
C GLY A 162 -19.28 36.81 19.42
N ILE A 163 -18.19 36.04 19.50
CA ILE A 163 -17.95 34.88 18.64
C ILE A 163 -18.81 33.71 19.13
N THR A 164 -19.51 33.05 18.21
CA THR A 164 -20.29 31.85 18.54
C THR A 164 -19.36 30.64 18.57
N LEU A 165 -19.23 29.98 19.73
CA LEU A 165 -18.47 28.73 19.86
C LEU A 165 -19.42 27.56 20.16
N ILE A 166 -19.40 26.55 19.31
CA ILE A 166 -20.11 25.28 19.51
C ILE A 166 -19.07 24.17 19.60
N VAL A 167 -19.07 23.42 20.71
CA VAL A 167 -18.23 22.23 20.87
C VAL A 167 -19.13 21.00 20.78
N ARG A 168 -18.82 20.09 19.87
CA ARG A 168 -19.58 18.87 19.61
C ARG A 168 -18.72 17.65 19.88
N LYS A 169 -19.36 16.66 20.48
CA LYS A 169 -18.79 15.33 20.58
C LYS A 169 -18.95 14.59 19.26
N ILE A 170 -17.87 13.99 18.78
CA ILE A 170 -17.91 12.99 17.72
C ILE A 170 -17.45 11.63 18.29
N LYS A 171 -17.84 10.55 17.62
CA LYS A 171 -17.42 9.21 18.03
C LYS A 171 -16.03 8.93 17.47
N ALA A 172 -15.09 8.56 18.35
CA ALA A 172 -13.74 8.16 17.98
C ALA A 172 -13.77 7.00 16.96
N HIS A 173 -12.85 7.05 15.98
CA HIS A 173 -12.56 5.98 15.01
C HIS A 173 -13.78 5.33 14.34
N ASN A 174 -14.72 6.16 13.87
CA ASN A 174 -15.98 5.71 13.29
C ASN A 174 -16.16 6.09 11.80
N GLY A 175 -15.08 6.33 11.05
CA GLY A 175 -15.16 6.63 9.62
C GLY A 175 -15.42 8.10 9.27
N HIS A 176 -15.34 9.02 10.24
CA HIS A 176 -15.58 10.44 10.00
C HIS A 176 -14.32 11.13 9.51
N PHE A 177 -14.37 11.66 8.29
CA PHE A 177 -13.21 12.18 7.57
C PHE A 177 -12.42 13.21 8.37
N GLY A 178 -13.11 14.22 8.91
CA GLY A 178 -12.47 15.29 9.68
C GLY A 178 -11.79 14.79 10.96
N ASN A 179 -12.38 13.83 11.67
CA ASN A 179 -11.81 13.27 12.90
C ASN A 179 -10.59 12.38 12.58
N GLU A 180 -10.66 11.57 11.53
CA GLU A 180 -9.54 10.73 11.11
C GLU A 180 -8.37 11.56 10.59
N ALA A 181 -8.64 12.67 9.91
CA ALA A 181 -7.62 13.65 9.54
C ALA A 181 -6.95 14.26 10.78
N ALA A 182 -7.73 14.67 11.79
CA ALA A 182 -7.19 15.21 13.04
C ALA A 182 -6.34 14.17 13.81
N ASP A 183 -6.80 12.92 13.95
CA ASP A 183 -6.04 11.81 14.57
C ASP A 183 -4.70 11.57 13.89
N LYS A 184 -4.71 11.54 12.54
CA LYS A 184 -3.49 11.40 11.74
C LYS A 184 -2.49 12.52 12.02
N LEU A 185 -2.95 13.77 12.07
CA LEU A 185 -2.11 14.94 12.37
C LEU A 185 -1.60 14.90 13.83
N ALA A 186 -2.41 14.45 14.78
CA ALA A 186 -2.02 14.31 16.18
C ALA A 186 -0.90 13.27 16.35
N LYS A 187 -0.99 12.14 15.65
CA LYS A 187 0.06 11.11 15.59
C LYS A 187 1.36 11.64 14.95
N GLN A 188 1.25 12.47 13.92
CA GLN A 188 2.42 13.16 13.34
C GLN A 188 3.07 14.10 14.36
N GLY A 189 2.27 14.87 15.12
CA GLY A 189 2.78 15.71 16.20
C GLY A 189 3.50 14.90 17.29
N ALA A 190 2.95 13.75 17.66
CA ALA A 190 3.54 12.85 18.66
C ALA A 190 4.88 12.27 18.17
N ALA A 191 4.93 11.85 16.90
CA ALA A 191 6.17 11.39 16.27
C ALA A 191 7.23 12.50 16.22
N ALA A 192 6.84 13.73 15.84
CA ALA A 192 7.75 14.86 15.77
C ALA A 192 8.33 15.21 17.16
N SER A 193 7.49 15.24 18.20
CA SER A 193 7.97 15.48 19.57
C SER A 193 8.90 14.37 20.07
N ALA A 194 8.65 13.11 19.69
CA ALA A 194 9.49 11.99 20.12
C ALA A 194 10.90 12.03 19.49
N LEU A 195 11.05 12.65 18.31
CA LEU A 195 12.30 12.66 17.55
C LEU A 195 13.18 13.88 17.85
N THR A 196 12.58 15.03 18.12
CA THR A 196 13.28 16.32 18.13
C THR A 196 13.72 16.75 19.52
N ASN A 197 13.14 16.18 20.60
CA ASN A 197 13.22 16.74 21.95
C ASN A 197 12.89 18.25 22.02
N GLU A 198 12.25 18.81 20.99
CA GLU A 198 11.74 20.17 20.98
C GLU A 198 10.30 20.15 21.52
N HIS A 199 10.02 21.05 22.46
CA HIS A 199 8.86 20.95 23.34
C HIS A 199 7.97 22.20 23.33
N ASN A 200 8.08 23.02 22.29
CA ASN A 200 7.29 24.24 22.19
C ASN A 200 5.96 23.92 21.52
N PHE A 201 4.85 24.35 22.15
CA PHE A 201 3.49 24.33 21.60
C PHE A 201 3.36 25.27 20.39
N THR A 202 4.06 24.96 19.30
CA THR A 202 4.05 25.76 18.08
C THR A 202 3.32 24.97 17.01
N PRO A 203 2.12 25.39 16.61
CA PRO A 203 1.39 24.70 15.56
C PRO A 203 2.00 25.00 14.20
N PHE A 204 2.21 23.96 13.40
CA PHE A 204 2.60 24.08 11.99
C PHE A 204 1.34 24.04 11.13
N TRP A 205 0.84 25.24 10.79
CA TRP A 205 -0.34 25.37 9.93
C TRP A 205 0.03 25.31 8.46
N ARG A 206 -0.84 24.67 7.69
CA ARG A 206 -0.80 24.67 6.24
C ARG A 206 -2.22 24.79 5.70
N GLU A 207 -2.43 25.72 4.78
CA GLU A 207 -3.61 25.74 3.91
C GLU A 207 -3.46 24.61 2.89
N ILE A 208 -4.47 23.75 2.82
CA ILE A 208 -4.48 22.57 1.96
C ILE A 208 -5.69 22.70 1.04
N TYR A 209 -5.48 22.55 -0.26
CA TYR A 209 -6.49 22.77 -1.32
C TYR A 209 -6.90 24.25 -1.50
N ASN A 210 -6.46 24.86 -2.62
CA ASN A 210 -6.81 26.25 -2.94
C ASN A 210 -8.03 26.37 -3.86
N GLU A 211 -8.30 25.37 -4.71
CA GLU A 211 -9.27 25.47 -5.80
C GLU A 211 -9.95 24.11 -5.98
N ALA A 212 -11.29 24.11 -6.14
CA ALA A 212 -11.96 23.00 -6.81
C ALA A 212 -11.52 23.07 -8.29
N PRO A 213 -11.21 21.96 -8.97
CA PRO A 213 -10.82 22.02 -10.37
C PRO A 213 -11.87 22.84 -11.15
N GLU A 214 -11.42 23.79 -11.97
CA GLU A 214 -12.30 24.50 -12.92
C GLU A 214 -13.10 23.47 -13.73
N ASP A 215 -14.24 23.87 -14.30
CA ASP A 215 -15.07 23.08 -15.24
C ASP A 215 -14.31 22.69 -16.54
N GLU A 216 -13.02 22.41 -16.47
CA GLU A 216 -12.31 21.54 -17.39
C GLU A 216 -12.73 20.10 -17.08
N GLU A 217 -13.05 19.33 -18.13
CA GLU A 217 -13.25 17.88 -18.05
C GLU A 217 -12.27 17.29 -17.03
N THR A 218 -12.84 16.71 -15.96
CA THR A 218 -12.15 16.07 -14.85
C THR A 218 -10.74 15.59 -15.25
N PRO A 219 -9.67 16.21 -14.71
CA PRO A 219 -8.32 15.71 -14.94
C PRO A 219 -8.27 14.24 -14.51
N GLU A 220 -7.73 13.36 -15.35
CA GLU A 220 -7.64 11.89 -15.19
C GLU A 220 -6.91 11.41 -13.91
N VAL A 221 -6.58 12.30 -12.97
CA VAL A 221 -5.65 12.05 -11.85
C VAL A 221 -6.33 12.00 -10.48
N PHE A 222 -7.61 12.37 -10.33
CA PHE A 222 -8.30 12.28 -9.02
C PHE A 222 -9.73 11.75 -9.09
N GLN A 223 -9.94 10.69 -9.87
CA GLN A 223 -10.96 9.73 -9.48
C GLN A 223 -10.54 9.13 -8.13
N LYS A 224 -11.46 9.09 -7.14
CA LYS A 224 -11.53 7.97 -6.17
C LYS A 224 -11.13 6.73 -6.97
N PRO A 225 -10.26 5.78 -6.55
CA PRO A 225 -10.02 4.63 -7.38
C PRO A 225 -11.41 4.09 -7.69
N GLU A 226 -11.83 4.26 -8.95
CA GLU A 226 -12.92 3.49 -9.43
C GLU A 226 -12.41 2.09 -9.13
N LEU A 227 -13.17 1.31 -8.36
CA LEU A 227 -13.19 -0.11 -8.67
C LEU A 227 -13.23 -0.15 -10.18
N PRO A 228 -12.17 -0.63 -10.84
CA PRO A 228 -11.86 -0.23 -12.20
C PRO A 228 -13.16 -0.13 -12.99
N GLY A 229 -13.59 1.11 -13.25
CA GLY A 229 -14.77 1.42 -14.06
C GLY A 229 -14.36 1.13 -15.50
N GLY A 230 -14.20 -0.16 -15.79
CA GLY A 230 -13.44 -0.60 -16.95
C GLY A 230 -13.10 -2.09 -16.93
N GLY A 231 -13.95 -2.95 -16.35
CA GLY A 231 -13.87 -4.40 -16.61
C GLY A 231 -12.56 -5.12 -16.24
N MET A 232 -11.67 -4.52 -15.44
CA MET A 232 -10.43 -5.17 -15.01
C MET A 232 -10.75 -6.19 -13.90
N ASP A 233 -10.65 -7.48 -14.25
CA ASP A 233 -10.82 -8.57 -13.30
C ASP A 233 -9.60 -8.66 -12.36
N ILE A 234 -9.74 -8.14 -11.14
CA ILE A 234 -8.68 -8.15 -10.12
C ILE A 234 -8.25 -9.57 -9.69
N THR A 235 -9.06 -10.58 -10.01
CA THR A 235 -8.82 -11.99 -9.65
C THR A 235 -8.12 -12.76 -10.77
N SER A 236 -8.04 -12.17 -11.97
CA SER A 236 -7.47 -12.82 -13.14
C SER A 236 -5.94 -12.77 -13.12
N LEU A 237 -5.30 -13.87 -13.51
CA LEU A 237 -3.88 -13.94 -13.77
C LEU A 237 -3.64 -14.65 -15.10
N PRO A 238 -2.68 -14.19 -15.92
CA PRO A 238 -2.24 -14.94 -17.09
C PRO A 238 -1.89 -16.37 -16.71
N SER A 239 -2.18 -17.34 -17.58
CA SER A 239 -1.99 -18.77 -17.25
C SER A 239 -0.53 -19.15 -16.97
N ILE A 240 0.42 -18.38 -17.49
CA ILE A 240 1.85 -18.49 -17.21
C ILE A 240 2.25 -18.03 -15.80
N MET A 241 1.41 -17.24 -15.14
CA MET A 241 1.59 -16.77 -13.77
C MET A 241 0.82 -17.65 -12.79
N SER A 242 1.26 -18.91 -12.67
CA SER A 242 0.60 -19.90 -11.83
C SER A 242 1.15 -19.97 -10.40
N HIS A 243 2.26 -19.28 -10.13
CA HIS A 243 2.98 -19.34 -8.87
C HIS A 243 2.18 -18.81 -7.68
N LYS A 244 2.57 -19.25 -6.49
CA LYS A 244 2.00 -18.80 -5.23
C LYS A 244 2.36 -17.35 -4.97
N TRP A 245 3.60 -16.94 -5.25
CA TRP A 245 4.08 -15.60 -4.96
C TRP A 245 4.48 -14.84 -6.24
N HIS A 246 4.08 -13.58 -6.32
CA HIS A 246 4.47 -12.61 -7.35
C HIS A 246 5.10 -11.38 -6.70
N TYR A 247 6.18 -10.86 -7.25
CA TYR A 247 6.99 -9.82 -6.62
C TYR A 247 6.96 -8.55 -7.46
N LEU A 248 6.49 -7.45 -6.88
CA LEU A 248 6.47 -6.15 -7.52
C LEU A 248 6.99 -5.08 -6.56
N LEU A 249 7.57 -4.01 -7.09
CA LEU A 249 7.95 -2.85 -6.30
C LEU A 249 6.75 -1.90 -6.19
N SER A 250 6.48 -1.39 -4.98
CA SER A 250 5.47 -0.36 -4.80
C SER A 250 5.88 0.94 -5.48
N ASP A 251 4.89 1.63 -6.05
CA ASP A 251 5.05 2.97 -6.59
C ASP A 251 6.05 3.05 -7.78
N GLU A 252 6.40 1.93 -8.43
CA GLU A 252 7.21 1.85 -9.66
C GLU A 252 6.51 1.07 -10.75
N GLU A 253 6.56 1.54 -12.00
CA GLU A 253 6.08 0.75 -13.13
C GLU A 253 6.67 -0.66 -13.18
N ILE A 254 5.92 -1.60 -13.76
CA ILE A 254 6.44 -2.94 -13.99
C ILE A 254 7.68 -2.82 -14.88
N PRO A 255 8.83 -3.39 -14.47
CA PRO A 255 10.07 -3.20 -15.19
C PRO A 255 9.93 -3.80 -16.59
N SER A 256 10.64 -3.20 -17.53
CA SER A 256 10.54 -3.54 -18.94
C SER A 256 11.89 -3.61 -19.61
N MET A 257 11.96 -4.38 -20.69
CA MET A 257 13.11 -4.47 -21.57
C MET A 257 12.68 -4.31 -23.02
N THR A 258 13.62 -3.91 -23.87
CA THR A 258 13.41 -3.84 -25.32
C THR A 258 14.18 -4.98 -25.97
N LEU A 259 13.48 -5.77 -26.79
CA LEU A 259 14.09 -6.83 -27.60
C LEU A 259 14.80 -6.23 -28.83
N ALA A 260 15.68 -6.99 -29.46
CA ALA A 260 16.43 -6.58 -30.65
C ALA A 260 15.54 -6.17 -31.83
N ASN A 261 14.29 -6.67 -31.88
CA ASN A 261 13.29 -6.29 -32.87
C ASN A 261 12.58 -4.94 -32.56
N GLY A 262 12.93 -4.27 -31.46
CA GLY A 262 12.35 -3.00 -31.02
C GLY A 262 11.09 -3.14 -30.15
N GLU A 263 10.60 -4.36 -29.91
CA GLU A 263 9.42 -4.57 -29.08
C GLU A 263 9.73 -4.38 -27.60
N ARG A 264 8.87 -3.63 -26.90
CA ARG A 264 8.93 -3.47 -25.44
C ARG A 264 8.14 -4.59 -24.77
N TRP A 265 8.77 -5.24 -23.80
CA TRP A 265 8.20 -6.31 -23.00
C TRP A 265 8.38 -6.01 -21.52
N GLU A 266 7.34 -6.28 -20.73
CA GLU A 266 7.35 -6.10 -19.28
C GLU A 266 7.54 -7.43 -18.58
N TYR A 267 8.19 -7.44 -17.42
CA TYR A 267 8.51 -8.69 -16.75
C TYR A 267 8.21 -8.71 -15.26
N VAL A 268 7.76 -9.87 -14.79
CA VAL A 268 7.35 -10.09 -13.40
C VAL A 268 8.09 -11.28 -12.82
N LEU A 269 8.73 -11.07 -11.66
CA LEU A 269 9.31 -12.14 -10.86
C LEU A 269 8.19 -12.86 -10.09
N SER A 270 8.26 -14.18 -10.06
CA SER A 270 7.35 -15.05 -9.33
C SER A 270 8.13 -16.22 -8.71
N GLY A 271 7.51 -16.95 -7.79
CA GLY A 271 8.17 -18.13 -7.23
C GLY A 271 7.36 -18.92 -6.23
N HIS A 272 7.93 -20.07 -5.86
CA HIS A 272 7.54 -20.88 -4.73
C HIS A 272 8.75 -21.06 -3.83
N HIS A 273 8.60 -20.72 -2.56
CA HIS A 273 9.68 -20.87 -1.61
C HIS A 273 9.10 -21.47 -0.31
N ALA A 274 9.71 -22.58 0.13
CA ALA A 274 9.46 -23.37 1.34
C ALA A 274 8.04 -23.89 1.63
N LYS A 275 8.00 -25.04 2.33
CA LYS A 275 6.81 -25.84 2.65
C LYS A 275 5.85 -25.21 3.66
N ASP A 276 6.34 -24.33 4.54
CA ASP A 276 5.58 -23.91 5.70
C ASP A 276 4.82 -22.60 5.48
N LYS A 277 3.58 -22.53 6.00
CA LYS A 277 2.69 -21.38 5.77
C LYS A 277 3.20 -20.07 6.39
N ASN A 278 4.15 -20.17 7.32
CA ASN A 278 4.65 -19.06 8.14
C ASN A 278 6.09 -18.65 7.84
N ASP A 279 6.79 -19.34 6.94
CA ASP A 279 8.19 -19.01 6.65
C ASP A 279 8.26 -17.86 5.65
N LEU A 280 8.01 -16.63 6.11
CA LEU A 280 8.12 -15.40 5.30
C LEU A 280 9.57 -15.05 4.95
N VAL A 281 10.54 -15.85 5.37
CA VAL A 281 11.96 -15.59 5.21
C VAL A 281 12.49 -16.29 3.96
N LEU A 282 12.12 -15.81 2.77
CA LEU A 282 12.29 -16.61 1.55
C LEU A 282 13.19 -16.01 0.48
N VAL A 283 13.20 -14.69 0.29
CA VAL A 283 14.01 -14.13 -0.79
C VAL A 283 15.44 -13.92 -0.34
N GLY A 284 16.41 -14.52 -1.03
CA GLY A 284 17.84 -14.35 -0.72
C GLY A 284 18.41 -15.28 0.35
N LYS A 285 17.63 -16.21 0.93
CA LYS A 285 18.19 -17.40 1.61
C LYS A 285 18.54 -18.45 0.55
N PHE A 286 19.70 -19.08 0.71
CA PHE A 286 20.15 -20.18 -0.15
C PHE A 286 19.37 -21.46 0.18
N LEU A 287 18.15 -21.56 -0.35
CA LEU A 287 17.28 -22.72 -0.20
C LEU A 287 17.34 -23.58 -1.47
N PRO A 288 17.84 -24.82 -1.42
CA PRO A 288 17.97 -25.67 -2.61
C PRO A 288 16.65 -25.95 -3.35
N ASP A 289 15.52 -25.85 -2.65
CA ASP A 289 14.16 -26.05 -3.17
C ASP A 289 13.43 -24.75 -3.51
N ALA A 290 14.11 -23.59 -3.48
CA ALA A 290 13.54 -22.33 -3.92
C ALA A 290 13.41 -22.29 -5.45
N MET A 291 12.16 -22.18 -5.90
CA MET A 291 11.78 -22.04 -7.30
C MET A 291 11.59 -20.57 -7.62
N PHE A 292 12.34 -20.03 -8.58
CA PHE A 292 12.13 -18.70 -9.12
C PHE A 292 11.69 -18.79 -10.58
N SER A 293 10.82 -17.88 -10.97
CA SER A 293 10.39 -17.71 -12.34
C SER A 293 10.33 -16.25 -12.71
N VAL A 294 10.70 -15.95 -13.94
CA VAL A 294 10.40 -14.67 -14.56
C VAL A 294 9.48 -14.93 -15.74
N THR A 295 8.49 -14.04 -15.91
CA THR A 295 7.60 -14.07 -17.08
C THR A 295 7.64 -12.73 -17.76
N MET A 296 7.82 -12.72 -19.07
CA MET A 296 7.78 -11.54 -19.93
C MET A 296 6.44 -11.50 -20.65
N HIS A 297 5.84 -10.32 -20.71
CA HIS A 297 4.51 -10.09 -21.29
C HIS A 297 4.55 -8.87 -22.20
N ARG A 298 3.79 -8.92 -23.30
CA ARG A 298 3.49 -7.70 -24.09
C ARG A 298 2.63 -6.74 -23.27
N GLU A 299 1.70 -7.28 -22.49
CA GLU A 299 0.85 -6.56 -21.55
C GLU A 299 0.91 -7.26 -20.18
N ALA A 300 1.64 -6.68 -19.22
CA ALA A 300 1.75 -7.26 -17.89
C ALA A 300 0.45 -7.09 -17.08
N PRO A 301 0.19 -7.99 -16.10
CA PRO A 301 -1.03 -7.96 -15.28
C PRO A 301 -1.09 -6.72 -14.38
N ARG A 302 -1.81 -5.69 -14.85
CA ARG A 302 -2.00 -4.42 -14.12
C ARG A 302 -2.76 -4.59 -12.80
N ASN A 303 -3.60 -5.61 -12.67
CA ASN A 303 -4.31 -5.91 -11.42
C ASN A 303 -3.36 -6.21 -10.25
N LEU A 304 -2.22 -6.88 -10.50
CA LEU A 304 -1.21 -7.09 -9.46
C LEU A 304 -0.60 -5.77 -9.01
N LYS A 305 -0.31 -4.87 -9.95
CA LYS A 305 0.24 -3.56 -9.64
C LYS A 305 -0.72 -2.72 -8.78
N PHE A 306 -1.99 -2.70 -9.18
CA PHE A 306 -3.05 -2.04 -8.42
C PHE A 306 -3.11 -2.52 -6.96
N ILE A 307 -3.09 -3.84 -6.73
CA ILE A 307 -3.09 -4.40 -5.37
C ILE A 307 -1.85 -3.98 -4.59
N VAL A 308 -0.66 -4.01 -5.21
CA VAL A 308 0.59 -3.60 -4.56
C VAL A 308 0.55 -2.14 -4.13
N ASP A 309 0.15 -1.25 -5.03
CA ASP A 309 0.15 0.19 -4.75
C ASP A 309 -0.90 0.55 -3.70
N GLU A 310 -2.10 -0.02 -3.80
CA GLU A 310 -3.17 0.26 -2.85
C GLU A 310 -2.82 -0.23 -1.43
N HIS A 311 -2.20 -1.41 -1.34
CA HIS A 311 -1.71 -1.93 -0.05
C HIS A 311 -0.52 -1.12 0.48
N ALA A 312 0.40 -0.67 -0.38
CA ALA A 312 1.53 0.17 0.03
C ALA A 312 1.04 1.54 0.52
N ARG A 313 0.14 2.19 -0.22
CA ARG A 313 -0.49 3.47 0.15
C ARG A 313 -1.11 3.39 1.53
N ARG A 314 -1.90 2.33 1.79
CA ARG A 314 -2.48 2.04 3.10
C ARG A 314 -1.44 1.84 4.19
N ALA A 315 -0.35 1.14 3.90
CA ALA A 315 0.71 0.90 4.88
C ALA A 315 1.43 2.16 5.33
N TRP A 316 1.43 3.17 4.48
CA TRP A 316 2.03 4.47 4.76
C TRP A 316 1.04 5.48 5.35
N GLU A 317 -0.23 5.13 5.53
CA GLU A 317 -1.21 6.00 6.21
C GLU A 317 -0.74 6.31 7.64
N GLY A 318 -0.55 7.61 7.91
CA GLY A 318 -0.07 8.09 9.22
C GLY A 318 1.43 7.92 9.46
N VAL A 319 2.18 7.33 8.52
CA VAL A 319 3.64 7.21 8.60
C VAL A 319 4.30 8.46 8.00
N PRO A 320 5.22 9.16 8.71
CA PRO A 320 5.93 10.31 8.15
C PRO A 320 6.69 9.96 6.86
N MET A 321 6.67 10.84 5.84
CA MET A 321 7.31 10.59 4.53
C MET A 321 8.78 10.17 4.64
N LEU A 322 9.55 10.73 5.59
CA LEU A 322 10.96 10.36 5.82
C LEU A 322 11.16 8.90 6.28
N LYS A 323 10.10 8.24 6.74
CA LYS A 323 10.10 6.82 7.14
C LYS A 323 9.46 5.91 6.10
N GLN A 324 8.90 6.48 5.03
CA GLN A 324 8.35 5.73 3.91
C GLN A 324 9.48 5.33 2.97
N TYR A 325 9.36 4.17 2.35
CA TYR A 325 10.28 3.69 1.34
C TYR A 325 9.53 2.81 0.35
N ARG A 326 10.06 2.68 -0.86
CA ARG A 326 9.50 1.80 -1.88
C ARG A 326 9.74 0.36 -1.45
N ALA A 327 8.67 -0.38 -1.19
CA ALA A 327 8.76 -1.74 -0.69
C ALA A 327 8.68 -2.72 -1.86
N VAL A 328 9.43 -3.82 -1.78
CA VAL A 328 9.11 -5.00 -2.59
C VAL A 328 7.92 -5.68 -1.93
N THR A 329 6.82 -5.79 -2.66
CA THR A 329 5.58 -6.38 -2.21
C THR A 329 5.38 -7.73 -2.89
N MET A 330 5.19 -8.76 -2.09
CA MET A 330 4.85 -10.11 -2.55
C MET A 330 3.34 -10.25 -2.60
N ILE A 331 2.73 -10.67 -3.71
CA ILE A 331 1.29 -11.01 -3.80
C ILE A 331 1.11 -12.52 -3.83
N ASN A 332 0.11 -13.00 -3.09
CA ASN A 332 -0.31 -14.39 -3.05
C ASN A 332 -1.32 -14.72 -4.18
N GLY A 333 -0.82 -15.27 -5.28
CA GLY A 333 -1.63 -15.64 -6.44
C GLY A 333 -2.69 -16.73 -6.17
N ASP A 334 -2.47 -17.60 -5.17
CA ASP A 334 -3.47 -18.60 -4.76
C ASP A 334 -4.66 -17.95 -4.04
N TYR A 335 -4.41 -16.85 -3.31
CA TYR A 335 -5.46 -16.14 -2.60
C TYR A 335 -6.41 -15.45 -3.57
N LEU A 336 -5.89 -14.85 -4.65
CA LEU A 336 -6.70 -14.18 -5.69
C LEU A 336 -7.77 -15.11 -6.29
N LYS A 337 -7.50 -16.42 -6.31
CA LYS A 337 -8.39 -17.46 -6.86
C LYS A 337 -9.41 -17.99 -5.86
N ARG A 338 -9.36 -17.58 -4.58
CA ARG A 338 -10.28 -18.09 -3.55
C ARG A 338 -11.68 -17.55 -3.80
N LYS A 339 -12.67 -18.45 -3.83
CA LYS A 339 -14.08 -18.11 -4.06
C LYS A 339 -14.57 -16.92 -3.22
N LYS A 340 -14.25 -16.89 -1.92
CA LYS A 340 -14.65 -15.78 -1.03
C LYS A 340 -13.99 -14.45 -1.39
N PHE A 341 -12.72 -14.47 -1.81
CA PHE A 341 -12.05 -13.25 -2.27
C PHE A 341 -12.63 -12.79 -3.60
N VAL A 342 -12.87 -13.72 -4.54
CA VAL A 342 -13.54 -13.44 -5.81
C VAL A 342 -14.94 -12.85 -5.57
N GLU A 343 -15.68 -13.37 -4.59
CA GLU A 343 -17.00 -12.84 -4.22
C GLU A 343 -16.89 -11.42 -3.62
N ALA A 344 -15.96 -11.19 -2.70
CA ALA A 344 -15.74 -9.86 -2.13
C ALA A 344 -15.27 -8.84 -3.19
N ALA A 345 -14.37 -9.28 -4.08
CA ALA A 345 -13.81 -8.51 -5.20
C ALA A 345 -14.87 -7.96 -6.17
N LYS A 346 -16.02 -8.63 -6.31
CA LYS A 346 -17.10 -8.21 -7.22
C LYS A 346 -17.68 -6.84 -6.87
N ASP A 347 -17.68 -6.50 -5.59
CA ASP A 347 -18.28 -5.27 -5.07
C ASP A 347 -17.22 -4.22 -4.70
N GLY A 348 -15.93 -4.52 -4.89
CA GLY A 348 -14.89 -3.83 -4.14
C GLY A 348 -13.62 -4.63 -3.96
N LEU A 349 -12.44 -4.03 -4.07
CA LEU A 349 -11.31 -4.50 -3.28
C LEU A 349 -11.64 -4.09 -1.83
N PRO A 350 -11.81 -5.01 -0.87
CA PRO A 350 -12.26 -4.68 0.49
C PRO A 350 -11.08 -4.16 1.33
N VAL A 351 -10.39 -3.14 0.83
CA VAL A 351 -9.13 -2.60 1.38
C VAL A 351 -9.34 -2.06 2.79
N ASP A 352 -10.52 -1.52 3.07
CA ASP A 352 -10.95 -1.03 4.39
C ASP A 352 -11.07 -2.15 5.44
N GLN A 353 -11.36 -3.38 5.00
CA GLN A 353 -11.49 -4.55 5.88
C GLN A 353 -10.15 -5.27 6.09
N MET A 354 -9.15 -4.92 5.31
CA MET A 354 -7.79 -5.42 5.45
C MET A 354 -7.04 -4.47 6.41
N THR A 355 -6.56 -4.90 7.59
CA THR A 355 -5.99 -4.00 8.64
C THR A 355 -4.61 -4.45 9.18
N PHE A 356 -3.64 -3.54 9.44
CA PHE A 356 -2.24 -3.89 9.78
C PHE A 356 -2.14 -4.25 11.27
N LYS A 357 -1.76 -5.49 11.61
CA LYS A 357 -1.35 -5.82 13.00
C LYS A 357 0.10 -5.36 13.29
N SER A 358 0.33 -4.89 14.52
CA SER A 358 1.53 -4.21 15.03
C SER A 358 2.86 -4.97 14.95
N ASP A 359 2.84 -6.29 14.74
CA ASP A 359 4.03 -7.14 14.95
C ASP A 359 4.62 -7.68 13.63
N GLY A 360 4.25 -7.08 12.49
CA GLY A 360 4.73 -7.45 11.16
C GLY A 360 3.63 -8.08 10.30
N ASN A 361 3.28 -7.36 9.23
CA ASN A 361 2.48 -7.75 8.07
C ASN A 361 1.40 -8.84 8.28
N ALA A 362 0.26 -8.47 8.87
CA ALA A 362 -0.99 -9.21 8.70
C ALA A 362 -2.15 -8.24 8.45
N TRP A 363 -2.89 -8.44 7.34
CA TRP A 363 -4.17 -7.83 6.93
C TRP A 363 -5.17 -8.98 6.74
N MET A 364 -6.37 -8.92 7.30
CA MET A 364 -7.27 -10.09 7.41
C MET A 364 -8.71 -9.84 6.98
N PHE A 365 -9.28 -10.81 6.25
CA PHE A 365 -10.18 -11.79 6.85
C PHE A 365 -9.89 -13.20 6.25
N GLU A 366 -9.53 -14.29 6.91
CA GLU A 366 -9.11 -14.60 8.27
C GLU A 366 -8.17 -15.83 8.14
N ASP A 367 -6.90 -15.64 7.73
CA ASP A 367 -5.70 -16.41 8.20
C ASP A 367 -4.48 -16.37 7.24
N THR A 368 -4.46 -15.58 6.16
CA THR A 368 -3.26 -15.44 5.29
C THR A 368 -3.26 -14.12 4.52
N CYS A 369 -2.12 -13.43 4.42
CA CYS A 369 -2.03 -12.14 3.73
C CYS A 369 -2.11 -12.34 2.20
N ILE A 370 -2.89 -11.47 1.53
CA ILE A 370 -2.91 -11.34 0.06
C ILE A 370 -1.59 -10.78 -0.44
N SER A 371 -0.97 -9.88 0.33
CA SER A 371 0.37 -9.38 0.03
C SER A 371 1.24 -9.18 1.26
N TYR A 372 2.56 -9.19 1.08
CA TYR A 372 3.57 -8.98 2.11
C TYR A 372 4.56 -7.91 1.66
N MET A 373 4.71 -6.84 2.45
CA MET A 373 5.74 -5.84 2.22
C MET A 373 7.07 -6.26 2.84
N LEU A 374 8.14 -6.31 2.05
CA LEU A 374 9.47 -6.60 2.57
C LEU A 374 10.09 -5.31 3.16
N ARG A 375 10.36 -5.29 4.48
CA ARG A 375 11.10 -4.20 5.17
C ARG A 375 12.64 -4.45 5.07
N PRO A 376 13.51 -3.43 4.93
CA PRO A 376 14.81 -3.55 4.25
C PRO A 376 15.97 -3.99 5.19
N ALA A 377 17.11 -4.54 4.71
CA ALA A 377 17.74 -4.25 3.42
C ALA A 377 18.29 -5.44 2.59
N LEU A 378 18.79 -6.55 3.15
CA LEU A 378 19.59 -7.49 2.32
C LEU A 378 18.75 -8.40 1.39
N LEU A 379 17.56 -8.80 1.83
CA LEU A 379 16.77 -9.84 1.17
C LEU A 379 15.90 -9.31 0.01
N SER A 380 15.47 -8.04 0.08
CA SER A 380 14.73 -7.36 -0.99
C SER A 380 15.62 -7.05 -2.20
N TYR A 381 16.87 -6.61 -2.01
CA TYR A 381 17.77 -6.34 -3.13
C TYR A 381 18.15 -7.61 -3.89
N ARG A 382 18.38 -8.73 -3.19
CA ARG A 382 18.61 -10.03 -3.84
C ARG A 382 17.43 -10.47 -4.71
N ALA A 383 16.20 -10.13 -4.32
CA ALA A 383 15.00 -10.41 -5.15
C ALA A 383 15.09 -9.71 -6.50
N LEU A 384 15.46 -8.43 -6.47
CA LEU A 384 15.58 -7.59 -7.66
C LEU A 384 16.75 -8.03 -8.53
N GLU A 385 17.88 -8.39 -7.92
CA GLU A 385 19.03 -8.98 -8.64
C GLU A 385 18.65 -10.28 -9.35
N ILE A 386 17.99 -11.21 -8.65
CA ILE A 386 17.50 -12.48 -9.24
C ILE A 386 16.50 -12.19 -10.36
N ARG A 387 15.56 -11.25 -10.15
CA ARG A 387 14.60 -10.84 -11.18
C ARG A 387 15.32 -10.41 -12.45
N ASP A 388 16.24 -9.46 -12.33
CA ASP A 388 16.88 -8.83 -13.48
C ASP A 388 17.84 -9.82 -14.18
N GLU A 389 18.53 -10.69 -13.42
CA GLU A 389 19.35 -11.76 -13.99
C GLU A 389 18.48 -12.77 -14.78
N LEU A 390 17.39 -13.26 -14.20
CA LEU A 390 16.52 -14.21 -14.89
C LEU A 390 15.84 -13.59 -16.10
N ALA A 391 15.46 -12.31 -16.01
CA ALA A 391 14.87 -11.56 -17.11
C ALA A 391 15.87 -11.46 -18.28
N GLN A 392 17.13 -11.16 -17.99
CA GLN A 392 18.19 -11.15 -19.00
C GLN A 392 18.43 -12.54 -19.60
N MET A 393 18.45 -13.60 -18.77
CA MET A 393 18.57 -14.98 -19.28
C MET A 393 17.42 -15.35 -20.23
N LEU A 394 16.18 -14.97 -19.89
CA LEU A 394 15.03 -15.21 -20.77
C LEU A 394 15.14 -14.41 -22.07
N LYS A 395 15.58 -13.14 -22.01
CA LYS A 395 15.87 -12.32 -23.19
C LYS A 395 16.88 -12.99 -24.13
N ASP A 396 17.98 -13.49 -23.57
CA ASP A 396 19.03 -14.17 -24.35
C ASP A 396 18.47 -15.39 -25.11
N VAL A 397 17.53 -16.12 -24.51
CA VAL A 397 16.85 -17.26 -25.16
C VAL A 397 15.92 -16.79 -26.27
N VAL A 398 15.09 -15.79 -26.00
CA VAL A 398 14.14 -15.21 -26.97
C VAL A 398 14.87 -14.68 -28.20
N GLU A 399 16.03 -14.03 -27.99
CA GLU A 399 16.84 -13.45 -29.06
C GLU A 399 17.80 -14.45 -29.74
N GLY A 400 17.91 -15.68 -29.21
CA GLY A 400 18.81 -16.70 -29.76
C GLY A 400 20.29 -16.32 -29.62
N HIS A 401 20.67 -15.75 -28.48
CA HIS A 401 22.04 -15.31 -28.24
C HIS A 401 23.04 -16.48 -28.32
N SER A 402 24.26 -16.25 -28.82
CA SER A 402 25.24 -17.33 -29.07
C SER A 402 25.75 -18.03 -27.80
N SER A 403 25.53 -17.44 -26.63
CA SER A 403 25.92 -17.99 -25.32
C SER A 403 24.89 -18.96 -24.74
N VAL A 404 23.76 -19.18 -25.41
CA VAL A 404 22.68 -20.07 -24.94
C VAL A 404 22.39 -21.15 -25.97
N VAL A 405 22.12 -22.36 -25.49
CA VAL A 405 21.58 -23.45 -26.32
C VAL A 405 20.18 -23.79 -25.84
N PHE A 406 19.19 -23.59 -26.72
CA PHE A 406 17.79 -23.94 -26.47
C PHE A 406 17.47 -25.34 -26.99
N ASN A 407 17.24 -26.27 -26.07
CA ASN A 407 16.88 -27.65 -26.39
C ASN A 407 15.36 -27.77 -26.39
N ASP A 408 14.73 -27.78 -27.57
CA ASP A 408 13.28 -27.95 -27.68
C ASP A 408 12.88 -29.35 -27.20
N ILE A 409 11.94 -29.41 -26.26
CA ILE A 409 11.41 -30.63 -25.67
C ILE A 409 9.89 -30.63 -25.66
N THR A 410 9.27 -29.82 -26.52
CA THR A 410 7.80 -29.69 -26.61
C THR A 410 7.15 -31.05 -26.87
N ASP A 411 7.78 -31.87 -27.72
CA ASP A 411 7.37 -33.24 -28.08
C ASP A 411 7.36 -34.21 -26.89
N LYS A 412 8.09 -33.91 -25.81
CA LYS A 412 8.09 -34.70 -24.57
C LYS A 412 6.82 -34.47 -23.76
N PHE A 413 6.27 -33.26 -23.83
CA PHE A 413 5.08 -32.89 -23.07
C PHE A 413 3.78 -33.13 -23.86
N PHE A 414 3.81 -32.83 -25.16
CA PHE A 414 2.63 -32.83 -26.03
C PHE A 414 2.88 -33.68 -27.27
N ASP A 415 1.81 -34.28 -27.81
CA ASP A 415 1.84 -34.91 -29.13
C ASP A 415 1.60 -33.89 -30.26
N GLU A 416 1.64 -34.36 -31.50
CA GLU A 416 1.43 -33.55 -32.70
C GLU A 416 0.00 -32.96 -32.78
N GLU A 417 -0.96 -33.54 -32.05
CA GLU A 417 -2.33 -33.04 -31.92
C GLU A 417 -2.49 -32.07 -30.73
N HIS A 418 -1.38 -31.65 -30.11
CA HIS A 418 -1.34 -30.79 -28.92
C HIS A 418 -1.97 -31.42 -27.67
N LYS A 419 -2.13 -32.74 -27.65
CA LYS A 419 -2.66 -33.46 -26.49
C LYS A 419 -1.53 -33.84 -25.53
N PRO A 420 -1.75 -33.74 -24.21
CA PRO A 420 -0.74 -34.13 -23.24
C PRO A 420 -0.36 -35.61 -23.34
N ARG A 421 0.94 -35.90 -23.43
CA ARG A 421 1.47 -37.26 -23.51
C ARG A 421 1.29 -38.02 -22.20
N LYS A 422 0.51 -39.09 -22.23
CA LYS A 422 0.11 -39.85 -21.03
C LYS A 422 1.28 -40.46 -20.27
N ASP A 423 2.31 -40.94 -20.95
CA ASP A 423 3.54 -41.49 -20.38
C ASP A 423 4.27 -40.47 -19.51
N TYR A 424 4.40 -39.23 -19.98
CA TYR A 424 4.98 -38.16 -19.20
C TYR A 424 4.04 -37.70 -18.07
N TYR A 425 2.74 -37.64 -18.35
CA TYR A 425 1.71 -37.12 -17.44
C TYR A 425 1.22 -38.12 -16.36
N ARG A 426 1.54 -39.42 -16.49
CA ARG A 426 1.13 -40.50 -15.57
C ARG A 426 2.24 -40.98 -14.64
N ASN A 427 3.52 -40.78 -14.99
CA ASN A 427 4.61 -41.19 -14.12
C ASN A 427 4.58 -40.37 -12.81
N VAL A 428 4.58 -41.12 -11.70
CA VAL A 428 4.53 -40.64 -10.30
C VAL A 428 5.85 -40.00 -9.87
N ASP A 429 6.91 -40.17 -10.67
CA ASP A 429 8.22 -39.60 -10.41
C ASP A 429 8.16 -38.08 -10.35
N ARG A 430 8.75 -37.53 -9.28
CA ARG A 430 8.85 -36.08 -9.07
C ARG A 430 9.88 -35.44 -9.99
N SER A 431 10.77 -36.22 -10.59
CA SER A 431 11.91 -35.71 -11.37
C SER A 431 12.06 -36.42 -12.71
N ILE A 432 12.54 -35.70 -13.71
CA ILE A 432 12.62 -36.17 -15.10
C ILE A 432 14.02 -35.89 -15.63
N LYS A 433 14.64 -36.93 -16.20
CA LYS A 433 15.98 -36.83 -16.77
C LYS A 433 15.87 -36.51 -18.27
N ILE A 434 16.57 -35.48 -18.71
CA ILE A 434 16.58 -35.04 -20.10
C ILE A 434 18.01 -34.80 -20.54
N ALA A 435 18.38 -35.36 -21.70
CA ALA A 435 19.65 -35.09 -22.35
C ALA A 435 19.57 -33.73 -23.06
N VAL A 436 20.53 -32.85 -22.78
CA VAL A 436 20.58 -31.49 -23.32
C VAL A 436 21.96 -31.16 -23.88
N ASN A 437 21.97 -30.45 -25.00
CA ASN A 437 23.16 -29.79 -25.52
C ASN A 437 23.41 -28.49 -24.74
N TYR A 438 24.66 -28.06 -24.68
CA TYR A 438 25.08 -26.85 -23.98
C TYR A 438 26.25 -26.16 -24.68
N PRO A 439 26.48 -24.85 -24.44
CA PRO A 439 27.48 -24.10 -25.17
C PRO A 439 28.89 -24.71 -25.09
N GLY A 440 29.55 -24.84 -26.24
CA GLY A 440 30.95 -25.28 -26.33
C GLY A 440 31.17 -26.79 -26.15
N SER A 441 30.14 -27.62 -26.36
CA SER A 441 30.28 -29.07 -26.39
C SER A 441 29.32 -29.70 -27.41
N ASP A 442 29.81 -30.72 -28.13
CA ASP A 442 29.00 -31.51 -29.08
C ASP A 442 28.37 -32.74 -28.43
N LYS A 443 28.71 -33.02 -27.16
CA LYS A 443 28.18 -34.17 -26.41
C LYS A 443 27.11 -33.72 -25.43
N PRO A 444 25.88 -34.25 -25.50
CA PRO A 444 24.83 -33.87 -24.58
C PRO A 444 25.12 -34.37 -23.16
N ILE A 445 24.53 -33.70 -22.17
CA ILE A 445 24.56 -34.08 -20.76
C ILE A 445 23.15 -34.31 -20.23
N ASP A 446 23.02 -35.22 -19.27
CA ASP A 446 21.76 -35.38 -18.54
C ASP A 446 21.60 -34.26 -17.50
N VAL A 447 20.45 -33.58 -17.57
CA VAL A 447 19.93 -32.74 -16.49
C VAL A 447 18.70 -33.40 -15.85
N ILE A 448 18.45 -33.07 -14.58
CA ILE A 448 17.31 -33.59 -13.83
C ILE A 448 16.39 -32.43 -13.51
N LEU A 449 15.16 -32.50 -13.98
CA LEU A 449 14.12 -31.50 -13.77
C LEU A 449 13.13 -32.00 -12.72
N SER A 450 13.06 -31.33 -11.58
CA SER A 450 12.10 -31.62 -10.53
C SER A 450 10.81 -30.82 -10.72
N ARG A 451 9.67 -31.50 -10.70
CA ARG A 451 8.34 -30.86 -10.74
C ARG A 451 8.16 -29.94 -9.54
N SER A 452 7.57 -28.77 -9.79
CA SER A 452 7.37 -27.69 -8.82
C SER A 452 8.65 -26.99 -8.33
N ILE A 453 9.82 -27.35 -8.87
CA ILE A 453 11.10 -26.66 -8.61
C ILE A 453 11.70 -26.14 -9.91
N ASP A 454 11.92 -27.01 -10.89
CA ASP A 454 12.53 -26.65 -12.18
C ASP A 454 11.49 -26.54 -13.29
N ILE A 455 10.36 -27.23 -13.14
CA ILE A 455 9.27 -27.25 -14.11
C ILE A 455 7.91 -27.01 -13.45
N PRO A 456 6.97 -26.31 -14.12
CA PRO A 456 5.60 -26.21 -13.67
C PRO A 456 4.96 -27.58 -13.47
N SER A 457 3.91 -27.62 -12.65
CA SER A 457 3.09 -28.80 -12.52
C SER A 457 2.42 -29.16 -13.85
N ARG A 458 2.03 -30.42 -13.93
CA ARG A 458 1.30 -30.99 -15.06
C ARG A 458 0.09 -30.16 -15.52
N THR A 459 -0.68 -29.65 -14.55
CA THR A 459 -1.88 -28.84 -14.83
C THR A 459 -1.51 -27.45 -15.32
N GLU A 460 -0.40 -26.89 -14.84
CA GLU A 460 0.09 -25.57 -15.26
C GLU A 460 0.65 -25.64 -16.68
N LEU A 461 1.48 -26.64 -17.01
CA LEU A 461 1.99 -26.84 -18.36
C LEU A 461 0.86 -26.86 -19.40
N ASN A 462 -0.24 -27.56 -19.11
CA ASN A 462 -1.41 -27.60 -19.99
C ASN A 462 -2.16 -26.27 -20.13
N ARG A 463 -2.14 -25.42 -19.09
CA ARG A 463 -2.79 -24.10 -19.13
C ARG A 463 -1.92 -23.06 -19.85
N ILE A 464 -0.60 -23.22 -19.76
CA ILE A 464 0.39 -22.32 -20.36
C ILE A 464 0.47 -22.55 -21.87
N TYR A 465 0.44 -23.82 -22.27
CA TYR A 465 0.65 -24.20 -23.65
C TYR A 465 -0.43 -23.64 -24.58
N GLU A 466 0.01 -23.03 -25.68
CA GLU A 466 -0.85 -22.57 -26.77
C GLU A 466 -0.32 -23.08 -28.12
N PRO A 467 -1.15 -23.08 -29.18
CA PRO A 467 -0.69 -23.47 -30.52
C PRO A 467 0.53 -22.65 -30.98
N GLY A 468 1.61 -23.34 -31.34
CA GLY A 468 2.88 -22.72 -31.74
C GLY A 468 3.80 -22.34 -30.56
N GLY A 469 3.33 -22.47 -29.32
CA GLY A 469 4.16 -22.34 -28.12
C GLY A 469 5.21 -23.47 -28.05
N ARG A 470 6.37 -23.16 -27.47
CA ARG A 470 7.49 -24.10 -27.37
C ARG A 470 8.01 -24.18 -25.95
N PHE A 471 8.15 -25.39 -25.43
CA PHE A 471 8.88 -25.66 -24.20
C PHE A 471 10.27 -26.17 -24.54
N GLY A 472 11.30 -25.59 -23.92
CA GLY A 472 12.66 -26.04 -24.08
C GLY A 472 13.47 -25.92 -22.80
N ILE A 473 14.60 -26.61 -22.77
CA ILE A 473 15.62 -26.43 -21.74
C ILE A 473 16.70 -25.53 -22.32
N ALA A 474 16.76 -24.31 -21.82
CA ALA A 474 17.85 -23.41 -22.10
C ALA A 474 19.04 -23.76 -21.21
N THR A 475 20.25 -23.71 -21.77
CA THR A 475 21.50 -23.98 -21.06
C THR A 475 22.53 -22.89 -21.33
N TRP A 476 23.29 -22.53 -20.29
CA TRP A 476 24.36 -21.54 -20.36
C TRP A 476 25.61 -22.09 -19.71
N ARG A 477 26.78 -21.83 -20.31
CA ARG A 477 28.07 -22.17 -19.73
C ARG A 477 28.63 -20.95 -19.00
N ARG A 478 28.51 -20.94 -17.67
CA ARG A 478 28.97 -19.82 -16.81
C ARG A 478 30.45 -19.92 -16.47
N ASP A 479 30.97 -21.14 -16.44
CA ASP A 479 32.38 -21.46 -16.21
C ASP A 479 32.77 -22.67 -17.06
N THR A 480 34.07 -22.90 -17.20
CA THR A 480 34.66 -24.10 -17.80
C THR A 480 34.05 -25.38 -17.22
N HIS A 481 33.82 -25.41 -15.89
CA HIS A 481 33.39 -26.60 -15.14
C HIS A 481 31.89 -26.64 -14.83
N LEU A 482 31.12 -25.63 -15.23
CA LEU A 482 29.75 -25.44 -14.78
C LEU A 482 28.81 -24.99 -15.90
N THR A 483 27.76 -25.77 -16.08
CA THR A 483 26.60 -25.39 -16.90
C THR A 483 25.40 -25.14 -16.00
N VAL A 484 24.64 -24.09 -16.30
CA VAL A 484 23.34 -23.82 -15.67
C VAL A 484 22.22 -24.08 -16.67
N TYR A 485 21.04 -24.44 -16.18
CA TYR A 485 19.90 -24.77 -17.03
C TYR A 485 18.60 -24.24 -16.43
N ALA A 486 17.62 -24.00 -17.29
CA ALA A 486 16.28 -23.58 -16.90
C ALA A 486 15.25 -24.10 -17.91
N LEU A 487 14.03 -24.38 -17.45
CA LEU A 487 12.92 -24.58 -18.37
C LEU A 487 12.48 -23.21 -18.89
N VAL A 488 12.31 -23.09 -20.20
CA VAL A 488 11.80 -21.89 -20.86
C VAL A 488 10.58 -22.24 -21.70
N TYR A 489 9.57 -21.38 -21.64
CA TYR A 489 8.42 -21.37 -22.52
C TYR A 489 8.48 -20.13 -23.42
N LEU A 490 8.35 -20.35 -24.72
CA LEU A 490 8.24 -19.31 -25.72
C LEU A 490 6.84 -19.34 -26.32
N GLY A 491 5.97 -18.41 -25.91
CA GLY A 491 4.64 -18.20 -26.49
C GLY A 491 4.57 -16.95 -27.38
N LYS A 492 3.36 -16.63 -27.82
CA LYS A 492 3.03 -15.47 -28.67
C LYS A 492 2.97 -14.18 -27.86
N ASP A 493 2.21 -14.21 -26.76
CA ASP A 493 1.91 -13.02 -25.94
C ASP A 493 2.67 -13.00 -24.60
N ALA A 494 3.25 -14.15 -24.21
CA ALA A 494 4.08 -14.28 -23.03
C ALA A 494 5.23 -15.29 -23.22
N HIS A 495 6.36 -15.01 -22.57
CA HIS A 495 7.48 -15.93 -22.40
C HIS A 495 7.70 -16.19 -20.90
N GLY A 496 8.21 -17.37 -20.56
CA GLY A 496 8.45 -17.74 -19.16
C GLY A 496 9.73 -18.52 -18.98
N LEU A 497 10.37 -18.35 -17.83
CA LEU A 497 11.53 -19.13 -17.40
C LEU A 497 11.26 -19.64 -15.98
N TRP A 498 11.54 -20.91 -15.73
CA TRP A 498 11.46 -21.56 -14.42
C TRP A 498 12.79 -22.22 -14.06
N MET A 499 13.23 -22.00 -12.83
CA MET A 499 14.54 -22.47 -12.38
C MET A 499 14.55 -22.68 -10.87
N GLY A 500 15.03 -23.85 -10.42
CA GLY A 500 15.56 -24.02 -9.07
C GLY A 500 16.85 -23.20 -8.95
N TYR A 501 16.74 -21.90 -8.65
CA TYR A 501 17.84 -20.93 -8.86
C TYR A 501 19.19 -21.38 -8.25
N TYR A 502 19.15 -22.00 -7.08
CA TYR A 502 20.33 -22.49 -6.40
C TYR A 502 20.79 -23.89 -6.86
N SER A 503 19.87 -24.75 -7.30
CA SER A 503 20.10 -26.17 -7.59
C SER A 503 20.18 -26.53 -9.09
N ALA A 504 19.72 -25.67 -10.00
CA ALA A 504 19.74 -25.85 -11.45
C ALA A 504 21.13 -25.61 -12.06
N LYS A 505 22.10 -26.35 -11.53
CA LYS A 505 23.54 -26.26 -11.80
C LYS A 505 24.08 -27.66 -12.04
N ARG A 506 24.83 -27.84 -13.13
CA ARG A 506 25.48 -29.11 -13.47
C ARG A 506 26.99 -28.92 -13.51
N ILE A 507 27.68 -29.53 -12.55
CA ILE A 507 29.14 -29.65 -12.56
C ILE A 507 29.52 -30.67 -13.64
N LEU A 508 30.42 -30.28 -14.54
CA LEU A 508 30.90 -31.09 -15.65
C LEU A 508 32.07 -31.98 -15.22
N THR A 509 32.15 -33.20 -15.74
CA THR A 509 33.35 -34.04 -15.61
C THR A 509 34.45 -33.57 -16.56
N LEU A 510 35.70 -34.00 -16.34
CA LEU A 510 36.82 -33.67 -17.24
C LEU A 510 36.59 -34.10 -18.70
N GLU A 511 35.79 -35.15 -18.93
CA GLU A 511 35.44 -35.61 -20.29
C GLU A 511 34.33 -34.77 -20.95
N GLN A 512 33.60 -33.99 -20.15
CA GLN A 512 32.50 -33.13 -20.58
C GLN A 512 32.95 -31.67 -20.76
N ILE A 513 34.04 -31.26 -20.12
CA ILE A 513 34.64 -29.93 -20.28
C ILE A 513 35.22 -29.79 -21.67
#